data_AF-A0A1G0XBU1-F1
#
_entry.id   AF-A0A1G0XBU1-F1
#
_cell.length_a   1.000
_cell.length_b   1.000
_cell.length_c   1.000
_cell.angle_alpha   90.00
_cell.angle_beta   90.00
_cell.angle_gamma   90.00
#
_symmetry.space_group_name_H-M   'P 1'
#
loop_
_entity.id
_entity.type
_entity.pdbx_description
1 polymer ?
#
loop_
_entity_poly.entity_id
_entity_poly.type
_entity_poly.pdbx_seq_one_letter_code
_entity_poly.pdbx_strand_id
1 'polypeptide(L)'
;MKMIFIMVDGFGVPPEGWSNSIYSKYCDKKFIRLFKEYSIPVDACLGVQGLPQSATGQCALFTGINAAERLGRHVQGFPSPSIVSIIRERNIFSTLTAAGKKVSFANAYVMKTLEKLKNSGMMSVTSVMTEHALGQVLMRDDLADGKAVFQNITREGLAADYGFSEISPSLAAEHLAAISDKNDFTLFEYFMTDRAGHKRNAVMLKKYLGELSEFVVRLSEINNDEKLLVLTSDHGNCEDDSSGVHTLNPVPLMIYGDHKVTGVKSILDIYDWIVSEICG
;
A
#
# COMPACT_ATOMS: atom_id res chain seq x y z
N MET A 1 -5.54 -8.33 -17.89
CA MET A 1 -6.08 -7.16 -17.15
C MET A 1 -4.93 -6.40 -16.52
N LYS A 2 -5.04 -5.08 -16.33
CA LYS A 2 -4.04 -4.29 -15.59
C LYS A 2 -4.56 -3.91 -14.22
N MET A 3 -3.67 -3.78 -13.23
CA MET A 3 -4.03 -3.45 -11.86
C MET A 3 -3.11 -2.38 -11.27
N ILE A 4 -3.73 -1.35 -10.67
CA ILE A 4 -3.10 -0.41 -9.75
C ILE A 4 -3.42 -0.89 -8.35
N PHE A 5 -2.40 -1.27 -7.57
CA PHE A 5 -2.54 -1.72 -6.21
C PHE A 5 -1.91 -0.70 -5.25
N ILE A 6 -2.73 -0.08 -4.41
CA ILE A 6 -2.29 0.86 -3.38
C ILE A 6 -2.33 0.13 -2.03
N MET A 7 -1.16 -0.07 -1.43
CA MET A 7 -1.05 -0.54 -0.06
C MET A 7 -0.89 0.68 0.85
N VAL A 8 -1.86 0.89 1.73
CA VAL A 8 -1.88 1.98 2.71
C VAL A 8 -1.57 1.40 4.08
N ASP A 9 -0.42 1.74 4.67
CA ASP A 9 -0.02 1.25 5.99
C ASP A 9 -0.91 1.89 7.08
N GLY A 10 -1.43 1.07 8.00
CA GLY A 10 -2.21 1.54 9.15
C GLY A 10 -3.58 2.15 8.81
N PHE A 11 -4.36 1.55 7.92
CA PHE A 11 -5.69 2.02 7.49
C PHE A 11 -6.79 0.95 7.70
N GLY A 12 -7.54 1.04 8.81
CA GLY A 12 -8.60 0.09 9.16
C GLY A 12 -10.01 0.55 8.73
N VAL A 13 -10.94 -0.40 8.67
CA VAL A 13 -12.38 -0.14 8.50
C VAL A 13 -12.92 0.46 9.79
N PRO A 14 -13.59 1.62 9.74
CA PRO A 14 -14.09 2.28 10.93
C PRO A 14 -15.29 1.50 11.51
N PRO A 15 -15.33 1.22 12.83
CA PRO A 15 -16.36 0.38 13.45
C PRO A 15 -17.77 0.98 13.35
N GLU A 16 -17.89 2.31 13.35
CA GLU A 16 -19.17 3.02 13.19
C GLU A 16 -19.56 3.28 11.72
N GLY A 17 -18.77 2.75 10.78
CA GLY A 17 -18.95 2.88 9.34
C GLY A 17 -18.34 4.16 8.74
N TRP A 18 -18.08 4.11 7.43
CA TRP A 18 -17.33 5.15 6.71
C TRP A 18 -17.87 6.58 6.87
N SER A 19 -19.20 6.75 6.90
CA SER A 19 -19.83 8.07 7.07
C SER A 19 -19.62 8.69 8.45
N ASN A 20 -19.43 7.87 9.48
CA ASN A 20 -19.30 8.28 10.88
C ASN A 20 -17.89 7.94 11.37
N SER A 21 -16.88 8.47 10.69
CA SER A 21 -15.49 8.11 10.96
C SER A 21 -14.56 9.30 10.84
N ILE A 22 -13.32 9.12 11.29
CA ILE A 22 -12.25 10.10 11.06
C ILE A 22 -12.02 10.37 9.58
N TYR A 23 -12.27 9.39 8.71
CA TYR A 23 -12.17 9.54 7.27
C TYR A 23 -13.21 10.54 6.75
N SER A 24 -14.48 10.47 7.17
CA SER A 24 -15.50 11.43 6.68
C SER A 24 -15.27 12.86 7.17
N LYS A 25 -14.48 13.02 8.23
CA LYS A 25 -14.05 14.32 8.76
C LYS A 25 -12.90 14.93 7.96
N TYR A 26 -11.99 14.12 7.41
CA TYR A 26 -10.73 14.60 6.81
C TYR A 26 -10.62 14.37 5.30
N CYS A 27 -11.38 13.43 4.73
CA CYS A 27 -11.35 13.06 3.32
C CYS A 27 -12.51 13.68 2.53
N ASP A 28 -12.38 13.69 1.22
CA ASP A 28 -13.43 14.09 0.27
C ASP A 28 -14.63 13.13 0.32
N LYS A 29 -15.84 13.64 0.05
CA LYS A 29 -17.06 12.82 0.03
C LYS A 29 -17.02 11.71 -1.03
N LYS A 30 -16.36 11.94 -2.17
CA LYS A 30 -16.14 10.92 -3.21
C LYS A 30 -15.26 9.80 -2.69
N PHE A 31 -14.23 10.10 -1.92
CA PHE A 31 -13.39 9.09 -1.28
C PHE A 31 -14.23 8.20 -0.35
N ILE A 32 -15.05 8.80 0.51
CA ILE A 32 -15.97 8.05 1.38
C ILE A 32 -16.94 7.19 0.56
N ARG A 33 -17.44 7.70 -0.56
CA ARG A 33 -18.31 6.96 -1.47
C ARG A 33 -17.61 5.73 -2.08
N LEU A 34 -16.34 5.88 -2.50
CA LEU A 34 -15.55 4.76 -3.04
C LEU A 34 -15.52 3.58 -2.06
N PHE A 35 -15.18 3.83 -0.80
CA PHE A 35 -15.14 2.74 0.20
C PHE A 35 -16.52 2.19 0.54
N LYS A 36 -17.56 3.03 0.60
CA LYS A 36 -18.92 2.55 0.89
C LYS A 36 -19.49 1.65 -0.21
N GLU A 37 -19.19 1.95 -1.47
CA GLU A 37 -19.77 1.26 -2.62
C GLU A 37 -18.90 0.11 -3.13
N TYR A 38 -17.57 0.21 -2.95
CA TYR A 38 -16.60 -0.65 -3.62
C TYR A 38 -15.62 -1.34 -2.67
N SER A 39 -15.87 -1.36 -1.35
CA SER A 39 -15.00 -2.09 -0.41
C SER A 39 -15.72 -3.14 0.41
N ILE A 40 -14.99 -4.21 0.73
CA ILE A 40 -15.37 -5.21 1.72
C ILE A 40 -14.34 -5.22 2.86
N PRO A 41 -14.74 -5.50 4.11
CA PRO A 41 -13.80 -5.72 5.19
C PRO A 41 -13.11 -7.08 5.02
N VAL A 42 -11.78 -7.11 5.20
CA VAL A 42 -10.99 -8.35 5.25
C VAL A 42 -10.18 -8.41 6.53
N ASP A 43 -10.02 -9.62 7.07
CA ASP A 43 -9.30 -9.86 8.32
C ASP A 43 -7.79 -9.61 8.16
N ALA A 44 -7.22 -8.85 9.11
CA ALA A 44 -5.79 -8.62 9.27
C ALA A 44 -5.18 -9.41 10.45
N CYS A 45 -6.00 -10.03 11.31
CA CYS A 45 -5.54 -10.77 12.48
C CYS A 45 -4.97 -12.15 12.13
N LEU A 46 -5.41 -12.73 11.01
CA LEU A 46 -4.91 -13.99 10.46
C LEU A 46 -5.00 -15.17 11.43
N GLY A 47 -5.98 -15.13 12.35
CA GLY A 47 -6.16 -16.13 13.40
C GLY A 47 -5.05 -16.18 14.46
N VAL A 48 -4.14 -15.20 14.49
CA VAL A 48 -3.00 -15.15 15.42
C VAL A 48 -3.27 -14.13 16.52
N GLN A 49 -3.05 -14.54 17.77
CA GLN A 49 -3.24 -13.67 18.93
C GLN A 49 -2.30 -12.45 18.89
N GLY A 50 -2.84 -11.28 19.22
CA GLY A 50 -2.12 -10.00 19.24
C GLY A 50 -2.62 -9.04 18.17
N LEU A 51 -2.09 -7.83 18.19
CA LEU A 51 -2.43 -6.83 17.17
C LEU A 51 -1.71 -7.15 15.86
N PRO A 52 -2.39 -7.08 14.71
CA PRO A 52 -1.75 -7.08 13.39
C PRO A 52 -0.59 -6.09 13.32
N GLN A 53 0.47 -6.44 12.59
CA GLN A 53 1.70 -5.63 12.48
C GLN A 53 2.26 -5.66 11.06
N SER A 54 2.96 -4.60 10.66
CA SER A 54 3.33 -4.38 9.26
C SER A 54 4.25 -5.47 8.67
N ALA A 55 5.27 -5.95 9.40
CA ALA A 55 6.21 -6.93 8.84
C ALA A 55 5.52 -8.26 8.50
N THR A 56 4.64 -8.75 9.38
CA THR A 56 3.88 -9.99 9.14
C THR A 56 2.69 -9.77 8.21
N GLY A 57 2.00 -8.63 8.32
CA GLY A 57 0.84 -8.29 7.50
C GLY A 57 1.21 -8.10 6.03
N GLN A 58 2.22 -7.28 5.73
CA GLN A 58 2.71 -7.11 4.36
C GLN A 58 3.31 -8.41 3.81
N CYS A 59 3.98 -9.22 4.65
CA CYS A 59 4.45 -10.52 4.20
C CYS A 59 3.26 -11.40 3.78
N ALA A 60 2.19 -11.50 4.57
CA ALA A 60 1.01 -12.25 4.19
C ALA A 60 0.39 -11.74 2.88
N LEU A 61 0.22 -10.42 2.79
CA LEU A 61 -0.36 -9.74 1.63
C LEU A 61 0.40 -10.01 0.33
N PHE A 62 1.73 -9.97 0.38
CA PHE A 62 2.58 -10.04 -0.82
C PHE A 62 3.13 -11.43 -1.11
N THR A 63 2.89 -12.43 -0.26
CA THR A 63 3.42 -13.80 -0.46
C THR A 63 2.34 -14.89 -0.41
N GLY A 64 1.15 -14.58 0.10
CA GLY A 64 0.10 -15.57 0.35
C GLY A 64 0.50 -16.56 1.45
N ILE A 65 1.46 -16.20 2.32
CA ILE A 65 1.95 -17.03 3.42
C ILE A 65 1.67 -16.33 4.75
N ASN A 66 0.99 -17.02 5.67
CA ASN A 66 0.71 -16.50 7.01
C ASN A 66 2.01 -16.45 7.85
N ALA A 67 2.76 -15.35 7.73
CA ALA A 67 4.01 -15.15 8.45
C ALA A 67 3.79 -15.05 9.97
N ALA A 68 2.67 -14.47 10.41
CA ALA A 68 2.34 -14.38 11.83
C ALA A 68 2.18 -15.77 12.46
N GLU A 69 1.49 -16.69 11.77
CA GLU A 69 1.33 -18.07 12.20
C GLU A 69 2.68 -18.82 12.22
N ARG A 70 3.47 -18.71 11.14
CA ARG A 70 4.80 -19.34 11.07
C ARG A 70 5.75 -18.89 12.19
N LEU A 71 5.63 -17.63 12.63
CA LEU A 71 6.45 -17.07 13.71
C LEU A 71 5.78 -17.18 15.09
N GLY A 72 4.54 -17.65 15.15
CA GLY A 72 3.73 -17.73 16.38
C GLY A 72 3.31 -16.38 16.97
N ARG A 73 3.49 -15.28 16.24
CA ARG A 73 3.16 -13.90 16.66
C ARG A 73 3.23 -12.91 15.50
N HIS A 74 2.56 -11.78 15.67
CA HIS A 74 2.76 -10.61 14.80
C HIS A 74 4.12 -9.94 15.04
N VAL A 75 4.71 -9.36 13.98
CA VAL A 75 6.01 -8.68 14.03
C VAL A 75 5.92 -7.28 13.45
N GLN A 76 6.34 -6.29 14.23
CA GLN A 76 6.37 -4.87 13.87
C GLN A 76 7.66 -4.45 13.17
N GLY A 77 7.61 -3.37 12.40
CA GLY A 77 8.79 -2.73 11.80
C GLY A 77 9.37 -3.50 10.61
N PHE A 78 10.70 -3.56 10.52
CA PHE A 78 11.39 -4.23 9.41
C PHE A 78 11.31 -5.76 9.51
N PRO A 79 11.23 -6.49 8.37
CA PRO A 79 11.17 -7.94 8.35
C PRO A 79 12.40 -8.58 9.00
N SER A 80 12.15 -9.58 9.86
CA SER A 80 13.21 -10.41 10.44
C SER A 80 13.83 -11.31 9.36
N PRO A 81 15.00 -11.94 9.62
CA PRO A 81 15.61 -12.88 8.67
C PRO A 81 14.68 -13.99 8.20
N SER A 82 13.81 -14.50 9.08
CA SER A 82 12.79 -15.51 8.72
C SER A 82 11.75 -14.96 7.75
N ILE A 83 11.28 -13.72 7.94
CA ILE A 83 10.33 -13.06 7.04
C ILE A 83 11.02 -12.76 5.69
N VAL A 84 12.27 -12.30 5.70
CA VAL A 84 13.07 -12.10 4.48
C VAL A 84 13.20 -13.41 3.69
N SER A 85 13.39 -14.55 4.37
CA SER A 85 13.43 -15.86 3.71
C SER A 85 12.11 -16.19 3.01
N ILE A 86 10.97 -15.92 3.65
CA ILE A 86 9.64 -16.14 3.06
C ILE A 86 9.46 -15.29 1.79
N ILE A 87 9.78 -13.99 1.87
CA ILE A 87 9.65 -13.06 0.73
C ILE A 87 10.52 -13.49 -0.46
N ARG A 88 11.73 -14.00 -0.19
CA ARG A 88 12.65 -14.49 -1.23
C ARG A 88 12.26 -15.85 -1.81
N GLU A 89 11.50 -16.65 -1.07
CA GLU A 89 10.95 -17.91 -1.56
C GLU A 89 9.77 -17.67 -2.50
N ARG A 90 8.86 -16.76 -2.12
CA ARG A 90 7.66 -16.41 -2.88
C ARG A 90 7.27 -14.97 -2.60
N ASN A 91 6.99 -14.21 -3.65
CA ASN A 91 6.37 -12.90 -3.55
C ASN A 91 5.65 -12.56 -4.87
N ILE A 92 4.75 -11.58 -4.81
CA ILE A 92 3.85 -11.26 -5.91
C ILE A 92 4.61 -10.81 -7.17
N PHE A 93 5.69 -10.04 -7.02
CA PHE A 93 6.51 -9.63 -8.18
C PHE A 93 7.21 -10.81 -8.84
N SER A 94 7.86 -11.68 -8.07
CA SER A 94 8.52 -12.89 -8.59
C SER A 94 7.51 -13.81 -9.29
N THR A 95 6.31 -13.98 -8.72
CA THR A 95 5.27 -14.82 -9.33
C THR A 95 4.71 -14.23 -10.62
N LEU A 96 4.40 -12.94 -10.65
CA LEU A 96 3.87 -12.30 -11.86
C LEU A 96 4.92 -12.21 -12.97
N THR A 97 6.18 -11.89 -12.63
CA THR A 97 7.27 -11.87 -13.62
C THR A 97 7.57 -13.26 -14.19
N ALA A 98 7.52 -14.31 -13.37
CA ALA A 98 7.65 -15.69 -13.84
C ALA A 98 6.52 -16.10 -14.80
N ALA A 99 5.33 -15.49 -14.66
CA ALA A 99 4.20 -15.64 -15.59
C ALA A 99 4.28 -14.72 -16.83
N GLY A 100 5.41 -14.04 -17.05
CA GLY A 100 5.62 -13.13 -18.20
C GLY A 100 4.91 -11.78 -18.09
N LYS A 101 4.42 -11.42 -16.91
CA LYS A 101 3.72 -10.15 -16.66
C LYS A 101 4.70 -9.02 -16.33
N LYS A 102 4.38 -7.82 -16.77
CA LYS A 102 5.14 -6.59 -16.45
C LYS A 102 4.69 -6.05 -15.11
N VAL A 103 5.62 -5.82 -14.19
CA VAL A 103 5.34 -5.31 -12.85
C VAL A 103 6.18 -4.08 -12.52
N SER A 104 5.66 -3.21 -11.66
CA SER A 104 6.40 -2.04 -11.16
C SER A 104 6.11 -1.78 -9.69
N PHE A 105 7.14 -1.48 -8.92
CA PHE A 105 7.02 -0.76 -7.66
C PHE A 105 7.16 0.73 -7.92
N ALA A 106 6.08 1.49 -7.80
CA ALA A 106 6.00 2.88 -8.24
C ALA A 106 6.71 3.88 -7.31
N ASN A 107 7.09 3.46 -6.10
CA ASN A 107 7.73 4.34 -5.12
C ASN A 107 9.15 4.75 -5.52
N ALA A 108 9.44 6.05 -5.46
CA ALA A 108 10.76 6.61 -5.73
C ALA A 108 11.69 6.56 -4.50
N TYR A 109 12.92 6.10 -4.70
CA TYR A 109 13.99 6.06 -3.70
C TYR A 109 14.93 7.26 -3.88
N VAL A 110 14.50 8.41 -3.36
CA VAL A 110 15.21 9.69 -3.51
C VAL A 110 16.38 9.82 -2.52
N MET A 111 16.15 9.44 -1.27
CA MET A 111 17.06 9.75 -0.16
C MET A 111 18.12 8.67 0.07
N LYS A 112 17.77 7.40 -0.17
CA LYS A 112 18.65 6.25 0.06
C LYS A 112 18.48 5.23 -1.06
N THR A 113 19.60 4.75 -1.59
CA THR A 113 19.67 3.60 -2.50
C THR A 113 19.30 2.31 -1.77
N LEU A 114 18.89 1.27 -2.50
CA LEU A 114 18.72 -0.09 -1.95
C LEU A 114 19.96 -0.59 -1.20
N GLU A 115 21.17 -0.37 -1.74
CA GLU A 115 22.41 -0.79 -1.09
C GLU A 115 22.59 -0.18 0.31
N LYS A 116 22.41 1.14 0.43
CA LYS A 116 22.41 1.83 1.73
C LYS A 116 21.34 1.30 2.69
N LEU A 117 20.13 1.00 2.21
CA LEU A 117 19.07 0.43 3.05
C LEU A 117 19.46 -0.97 3.55
N LYS A 118 19.96 -1.82 2.66
CA LYS A 118 20.45 -3.17 2.94
C LYS A 118 21.57 -3.16 3.99
N ASN A 119 22.59 -2.32 3.80
CA ASN A 119 23.72 -2.20 4.72
C ASN A 119 23.31 -1.67 6.10
N SER A 120 22.20 -0.93 6.16
CA SER A 120 21.66 -0.39 7.43
C SER A 120 20.63 -1.29 8.11
N GLY A 121 20.21 -2.40 7.47
CA GLY A 121 19.15 -3.27 7.97
C GLY A 121 17.74 -2.65 7.94
N MET A 122 17.55 -1.53 7.24
CA MET A 122 16.28 -0.77 7.20
C MET A 122 15.49 -1.00 5.89
N MET A 123 15.48 -2.23 5.37
CA MET A 123 14.66 -2.56 4.21
C MET A 123 13.25 -2.94 4.68
N SER A 124 12.21 -2.27 4.17
CA SER A 124 10.81 -2.70 4.33
C SER A 124 10.54 -4.02 3.61
N VAL A 125 9.38 -4.64 3.86
CA VAL A 125 8.93 -5.83 3.11
C VAL A 125 8.90 -5.55 1.61
N THR A 126 8.32 -4.40 1.21
CA THR A 126 8.30 -3.94 -0.18
C THR A 126 9.71 -3.70 -0.74
N SER A 127 10.65 -3.17 0.04
CA SER A 127 12.06 -3.01 -0.36
C SER A 127 12.74 -4.35 -0.63
N VAL A 128 12.57 -5.33 0.28
CA VAL A 128 13.14 -6.68 0.14
C VAL A 128 12.55 -7.39 -1.08
N MET A 129 11.24 -7.30 -1.27
CA MET A 129 10.53 -7.86 -2.42
C MET A 129 11.01 -7.25 -3.74
N THR A 130 11.12 -5.92 -3.79
CA THR A 130 11.56 -5.18 -4.98
C THR A 130 13.01 -5.50 -5.32
N GLU A 131 13.91 -5.47 -4.33
CA GLU A 131 15.32 -5.85 -4.52
C GLU A 131 15.45 -7.27 -5.07
N HIS A 132 14.69 -8.21 -4.51
CA HIS A 132 14.77 -9.60 -4.90
C HIS A 132 14.19 -9.88 -6.29
N ALA A 133 13.00 -9.36 -6.60
CA ALA A 133 12.29 -9.68 -7.84
C ALA A 133 12.73 -8.81 -9.02
N LEU A 134 13.04 -7.53 -8.79
CA LEU A 134 13.31 -6.56 -9.86
C LEU A 134 14.78 -6.14 -9.92
N GLY A 135 15.55 -6.31 -8.84
CA GLY A 135 16.96 -5.92 -8.76
C GLY A 135 17.23 -4.41 -8.75
N GLN A 136 16.19 -3.59 -8.94
CA GLN A 136 16.29 -2.14 -9.03
C GLN A 136 15.04 -1.45 -8.48
N VAL A 137 15.19 -0.18 -8.14
CA VAL A 137 14.12 0.73 -7.71
C VAL A 137 14.12 1.96 -8.60
N LEU A 138 12.99 2.66 -8.63
CA LEU A 138 12.88 3.95 -9.30
C LEU A 138 13.60 5.02 -8.48
N MET A 139 14.43 5.83 -9.14
CA MET A 139 15.35 6.75 -8.49
C MET A 139 14.94 8.21 -8.76
N ARG A 140 15.86 9.14 -8.48
CA ARG A 140 15.64 10.59 -8.62
C ARG A 140 15.26 10.99 -10.04
N ASP A 141 15.94 10.44 -11.04
CA ASP A 141 15.69 10.78 -12.45
C ASP A 141 14.30 10.29 -12.88
N ASP A 142 13.88 9.11 -12.42
CA ASP A 142 12.52 8.62 -12.65
C ASP A 142 11.46 9.52 -12.01
N LEU A 143 11.71 10.01 -10.78
CA LEU A 143 10.81 10.95 -10.12
C LEU A 143 10.75 12.30 -10.88
N ALA A 144 11.89 12.81 -11.34
CA ALA A 144 11.95 14.04 -12.14
C ALA A 144 11.13 13.93 -13.43
N ASP A 145 11.20 12.76 -14.08
CA ASP A 145 10.47 12.47 -15.33
C ASP A 145 9.00 12.09 -15.13
N GLY A 146 8.48 12.10 -13.90
CA GLY A 146 7.11 11.65 -13.61
C GLY A 146 6.88 10.14 -13.81
N LYS A 147 7.96 9.36 -13.82
CA LYS A 147 7.97 7.88 -13.94
C LYS A 147 7.99 7.18 -12.58
N ALA A 148 7.93 7.92 -11.48
CA ALA A 148 7.86 7.42 -10.12
C ALA A 148 6.99 8.34 -9.24
N VAL A 149 6.47 7.81 -8.14
CA VAL A 149 5.71 8.54 -7.13
C VAL A 149 6.48 8.55 -5.82
N PHE A 150 6.58 9.71 -5.16
CA PHE A 150 7.28 9.78 -3.89
C PHE A 150 6.39 9.27 -2.74
N GLN A 151 7.01 8.75 -1.68
CA GLN A 151 6.33 8.05 -0.58
C GLN A 151 5.22 8.85 0.15
N ASN A 152 5.27 10.20 0.11
CA ASN A 152 4.24 11.07 0.68
C ASN A 152 3.33 11.72 -0.39
N ILE A 153 3.38 11.25 -1.64
CA ILE A 153 2.63 11.73 -2.80
C ILE A 153 3.08 13.12 -3.30
N THR A 154 3.24 14.09 -2.41
CA THR A 154 3.40 15.52 -2.75
C THR A 154 4.84 15.97 -2.97
N ARG A 155 5.84 15.12 -2.70
CA ARG A 155 7.27 15.49 -2.68
C ARG A 155 7.62 16.48 -1.57
N GLU A 156 6.74 16.65 -0.58
CA GLU A 156 7.03 17.49 0.59
C GLU A 156 8.36 17.08 1.22
N GLY A 157 9.18 18.09 1.53
CA GLY A 157 10.48 17.93 2.18
C GLY A 157 11.64 17.61 1.23
N LEU A 158 11.43 17.54 -0.09
CA LEU A 158 12.51 17.29 -1.04
C LEU A 158 13.15 18.55 -1.64
N ALA A 159 12.55 19.73 -1.46
CA ALA A 159 13.02 20.96 -2.10
C ALA A 159 14.45 21.35 -1.68
N ALA A 160 14.72 21.44 -0.38
CA ALA A 160 16.00 21.93 0.13
C ALA A 160 17.17 20.98 -0.18
N ASP A 161 16.96 19.67 0.04
CA ASP A 161 18.05 18.69 0.01
C ASP A 161 18.20 17.98 -1.34
N TYR A 162 17.16 18.00 -2.19
CA TYR A 162 17.10 17.20 -3.41
C TYR A 162 16.63 17.97 -4.66
N GLY A 163 16.20 19.24 -4.51
CA GLY A 163 15.85 20.13 -5.61
C GLY A 163 14.50 19.84 -6.27
N PHE A 164 13.62 19.06 -5.63
CA PHE A 164 12.29 18.78 -6.17
C PHE A 164 11.27 19.79 -5.65
N SER A 165 10.51 20.37 -6.57
CA SER A 165 9.30 21.13 -6.21
C SER A 165 8.21 20.18 -5.73
N GLU A 166 7.42 20.65 -4.75
CA GLU A 166 6.19 19.95 -4.35
C GLU A 166 5.19 19.91 -5.51
N ILE A 167 4.40 18.84 -5.56
CA ILE A 167 3.34 18.62 -6.55
C ILE A 167 2.02 18.33 -5.83
N SER A 168 0.91 18.53 -6.53
CA SER A 168 -0.40 18.16 -6.00
C SER A 168 -0.57 16.64 -5.94
N PRO A 169 -1.42 16.13 -5.01
CA PRO A 169 -1.86 14.75 -5.05
C PRO A 169 -2.47 14.35 -6.40
N SER A 170 -3.22 15.26 -7.02
CA SER A 170 -3.78 15.02 -8.36
C SER A 170 -2.72 14.77 -9.45
N LEU A 171 -1.60 15.52 -9.46
CA LEU A 171 -0.53 15.29 -10.43
C LEU A 171 0.22 13.98 -10.14
N ALA A 172 0.43 13.66 -8.86
CA ALA A 172 1.02 12.37 -8.49
C ALA A 172 0.15 11.19 -8.92
N ALA A 173 -1.17 11.32 -8.87
CA ALA A 173 -2.12 10.32 -9.38
C ALA A 173 -1.95 10.09 -10.89
N GLU A 174 -1.77 11.17 -11.66
CA GLU A 174 -1.48 11.09 -13.10
C GLU A 174 -0.16 10.36 -13.39
N HIS A 175 0.88 10.62 -12.60
CA HIS A 175 2.13 9.85 -12.69
C HIS A 175 1.90 8.35 -12.42
N LEU A 176 1.15 7.98 -11.36
CA LEU A 176 0.87 6.57 -11.08
C LEU A 176 0.05 5.90 -12.19
N ALA A 177 -0.94 6.59 -12.75
CA ALA A 177 -1.73 6.09 -13.87
C ALA A 177 -0.86 5.87 -15.13
N ALA A 178 0.07 6.78 -15.43
CA ALA A 178 1.00 6.63 -16.55
C ALA A 178 2.01 5.49 -16.36
N ILE A 179 2.42 5.21 -15.12
CA ILE A 179 3.22 4.02 -14.79
C ILE A 179 2.38 2.76 -15.02
N SER A 180 1.12 2.75 -14.58
CA SER A 180 0.24 1.59 -14.74
C SER A 180 -0.13 1.30 -16.18
N ASP A 181 -0.13 2.30 -17.08
CA ASP A 181 -0.29 2.07 -18.52
C ASP A 181 0.77 1.14 -19.12
N LYS A 182 1.95 1.04 -18.49
CA LYS A 182 3.08 0.24 -19.02
C LYS A 182 3.23 -1.12 -18.36
N ASN A 183 2.41 -1.43 -17.35
CA ASN A 183 2.56 -2.60 -16.50
C ASN A 183 1.22 -3.34 -16.33
N ASP A 184 1.29 -4.65 -16.16
CA ASP A 184 0.13 -5.48 -15.80
C ASP A 184 -0.19 -5.34 -14.30
N PHE A 185 0.83 -5.13 -13.46
CA PHE A 185 0.68 -4.86 -12.02
C PHE A 185 1.54 -3.68 -11.58
N THR A 186 0.94 -2.67 -10.95
CA THR A 186 1.67 -1.54 -10.37
C THR A 186 1.34 -1.43 -8.89
N LEU A 187 2.35 -1.60 -8.03
CA LEU A 187 2.23 -1.42 -6.59
C LEU A 187 2.71 -0.02 -6.20
N PHE A 188 1.91 0.69 -5.40
CA PHE A 188 2.31 1.90 -4.69
C PHE A 188 2.08 1.70 -3.18
N GLU A 189 3.09 1.96 -2.37
CA GLU A 189 3.05 1.91 -0.91
C GLU A 189 2.93 3.32 -0.33
N TYR A 190 2.00 3.51 0.60
CA TYR A 190 1.80 4.76 1.31
C TYR A 190 1.70 4.52 2.81
N PHE A 191 2.70 4.97 3.58
CA PHE A 191 2.81 4.70 5.02
C PHE A 191 2.65 5.94 5.92
N MET A 192 2.21 7.06 5.35
CA MET A 192 2.13 8.32 6.10
C MET A 192 0.98 8.32 7.12
N THR A 193 -0.08 7.54 6.88
CA THR A 193 -1.21 7.32 7.79
C THR A 193 -0.78 6.64 9.09
N ASP A 194 -0.06 5.52 8.99
CA ASP A 194 0.50 4.83 10.14
C ASP A 194 1.44 5.73 10.95
N ARG A 195 2.34 6.46 10.27
CA ARG A 195 3.23 7.43 10.93
C ARG A 195 2.48 8.49 11.73
N ALA A 196 1.33 8.95 11.22
CA ALA A 196 0.52 9.95 11.90
C ALA A 196 -0.27 9.37 13.07
N GLY A 197 -0.82 8.16 12.92
CA GLY A 197 -1.57 7.48 13.96
C GLY A 197 -0.69 7.05 15.13
N HIS A 198 0.51 6.49 14.88
CA HIS A 198 1.50 6.23 15.94
C HIS A 198 1.86 7.48 16.75
N LYS A 199 1.97 8.64 16.09
CA LYS A 199 2.25 9.93 16.74
C LYS A 199 1.03 10.56 17.41
N ARG A 200 -0.18 10.02 17.20
CA ARG A 200 -1.46 10.60 17.63
C ARG A 200 -1.60 12.06 17.22
N ASN A 201 -1.09 12.41 16.04
CA ASN A 201 -1.03 13.78 15.58
C ASN A 201 -2.20 14.06 14.62
N ALA A 202 -3.29 14.61 15.15
CA ALA A 202 -4.50 14.89 14.38
C ALA A 202 -4.28 15.87 13.20
N VAL A 203 -3.35 16.82 13.32
CA VAL A 203 -3.02 17.76 12.24
C VAL A 203 -2.33 17.03 11.10
N MET A 204 -1.34 16.20 11.43
CA MET A 204 -0.62 15.36 10.48
C MET A 204 -1.57 14.34 9.82
N LEU A 205 -2.43 13.71 10.61
CA LEU A 205 -3.39 12.74 10.11
C LEU A 205 -4.42 13.38 9.17
N LYS A 206 -4.98 14.54 9.53
CA LYS A 206 -5.87 15.30 8.65
C LYS A 206 -5.19 15.64 7.32
N LYS A 207 -3.94 16.07 7.36
CA LYS A 207 -3.17 16.38 6.15
C LYS A 207 -3.02 15.14 5.26
N TYR A 208 -2.46 14.06 5.81
CA TYR A 208 -2.13 12.87 5.04
C TYR A 208 -3.35 12.09 4.55
N LEU A 209 -4.46 12.10 5.30
CA LEU A 209 -5.73 11.56 4.81
C LEU A 209 -6.33 12.44 3.71
N GLY A 210 -6.24 13.77 3.82
CA GLY A 210 -6.67 14.68 2.77
C GLY A 210 -5.90 14.49 1.45
N GLU A 211 -4.56 14.38 1.54
CA GLU A 211 -3.69 14.14 0.38
C GLU A 211 -3.95 12.76 -0.25
N LEU A 212 -4.04 11.70 0.56
CA LEU A 212 -4.41 10.36 0.09
C LEU A 212 -5.80 10.37 -0.56
N SER A 213 -6.75 11.09 0.04
CA SER A 213 -8.11 11.21 -0.49
C SER A 213 -8.13 11.84 -1.88
N GLU A 214 -7.45 12.97 -2.07
CA GLU A 214 -7.37 13.61 -3.38
C GLU A 214 -6.69 12.71 -4.41
N PHE A 215 -5.59 12.05 -4.03
CA PHE A 215 -4.85 11.12 -4.88
C PHE A 215 -5.72 9.95 -5.38
N VAL A 216 -6.42 9.26 -4.46
CA VAL A 216 -7.25 8.10 -4.80
C VAL A 216 -8.50 8.52 -5.59
N VAL A 217 -9.13 9.64 -5.25
CA VAL A 217 -10.25 10.17 -6.03
C VAL A 217 -9.80 10.51 -7.44
N ARG A 218 -8.68 11.23 -7.61
CA ARG A 218 -8.15 11.56 -8.93
C ARG A 218 -7.82 10.29 -9.73
N LEU A 219 -7.22 9.29 -9.12
CA LEU A 219 -6.99 7.99 -9.75
C LEU A 219 -8.30 7.37 -10.23
N SER A 220 -9.34 7.33 -9.41
CA SER A 220 -10.64 6.76 -9.81
C SER A 220 -11.27 7.51 -11.00
N GLU A 221 -11.02 8.81 -11.13
CA GLU A 221 -11.57 9.63 -12.22
C GLU A 221 -10.82 9.47 -13.55
N ILE A 222 -9.51 9.21 -13.51
CA ILE A 222 -8.68 9.01 -14.71
C ILE A 222 -8.51 7.54 -15.08
N ASN A 223 -8.82 6.63 -14.15
CA ASN A 223 -8.81 5.21 -14.42
C ASN A 223 -9.96 4.88 -15.37
N ASN A 224 -9.63 4.28 -16.52
CA ASN A 224 -10.65 3.74 -17.42
C ASN A 224 -11.10 2.36 -16.90
N ASP A 225 -12.25 1.87 -17.38
CA ASP A 225 -12.80 0.55 -17.00
C ASP A 225 -11.89 -0.64 -17.40
N GLU A 226 -10.73 -0.39 -18.02
CA GLU A 226 -9.76 -1.42 -18.45
C GLU A 226 -8.76 -1.82 -17.35
N LYS A 227 -8.70 -1.08 -16.24
CA LYS A 227 -7.79 -1.36 -15.12
C LYS A 227 -8.54 -1.45 -13.81
N LEU A 228 -8.12 -2.35 -12.93
CA LEU A 228 -8.60 -2.35 -11.56
C LEU A 228 -7.78 -1.42 -10.69
N LEU A 229 -8.45 -0.51 -9.98
CA LEU A 229 -7.87 0.24 -8.89
C LEU A 229 -8.20 -0.48 -7.58
N VAL A 230 -7.17 -1.02 -6.94
CA VAL A 230 -7.27 -1.78 -5.69
C VAL A 230 -6.57 -1.00 -4.59
N LEU A 231 -7.21 -0.89 -3.43
CA LEU A 231 -6.61 -0.32 -2.23
C LEU A 231 -6.89 -1.19 -1.02
N THR A 232 -5.85 -1.52 -0.26
CA THR A 232 -5.98 -2.22 1.01
C THR A 232 -4.92 -1.77 2.02
N SER A 233 -4.95 -2.37 3.20
CA SER A 233 -3.98 -2.19 4.27
C SER A 233 -3.52 -3.56 4.76
N ASP A 234 -2.41 -3.59 5.49
CA ASP A 234 -1.89 -4.72 6.24
C ASP A 234 -2.41 -4.77 7.68
N HIS A 235 -2.80 -3.62 8.25
CA HIS A 235 -3.45 -3.51 9.56
C HIS A 235 -4.27 -2.22 9.73
N GLY A 236 -5.05 -2.14 10.81
CA GLY A 236 -5.70 -0.90 11.24
C GLY A 236 -4.80 -0.06 12.15
N ASN A 237 -5.02 1.24 12.18
CA ASN A 237 -4.39 2.18 13.12
C ASN A 237 -5.13 3.53 13.07
N CYS A 238 -5.10 4.19 11.90
CA CYS A 238 -5.49 5.60 11.82
C CYS A 238 -7.00 5.86 11.89
N GLU A 239 -7.84 4.82 11.82
CA GLU A 239 -9.28 4.93 12.04
C GLU A 239 -9.67 5.21 13.49
N ASP A 240 -8.77 4.94 14.44
CA ASP A 240 -8.95 5.15 15.88
C ASP A 240 -7.90 6.15 16.41
N ASP A 241 -8.33 7.38 16.71
CA ASP A 241 -7.45 8.44 17.23
C ASP A 241 -7.30 8.41 18.76
N SER A 242 -7.96 7.45 19.44
CA SER A 242 -7.87 7.31 20.90
C SER A 242 -6.52 6.74 21.35
N SER A 243 -5.86 5.95 20.49
CA SER A 243 -4.59 5.28 20.78
C SER A 243 -3.54 5.51 19.68
N GLY A 244 -2.26 5.25 19.99
CA GLY A 244 -1.18 5.26 19.01
C GLY A 244 -0.72 3.85 18.60
N VAL A 245 -1.48 2.83 18.97
CA VAL A 245 -1.19 1.43 18.64
C VAL A 245 -2.10 0.96 17.52
N HIS A 246 -1.78 -0.18 16.91
CA HIS A 246 -2.63 -0.77 15.88
C HIS A 246 -3.94 -1.27 16.48
N THR A 247 -4.93 -1.52 15.64
CA THR A 247 -6.24 -2.01 16.06
C THR A 247 -6.46 -3.47 15.61
N LEU A 248 -7.52 -4.08 16.13
CA LEU A 248 -8.04 -5.38 15.64
C LEU A 248 -9.11 -5.21 14.55
N ASN A 249 -9.31 -3.98 14.06
CA ASN A 249 -10.31 -3.74 13.04
C ASN A 249 -9.90 -4.44 11.74
N PRO A 250 -10.86 -4.98 10.96
CA PRO A 250 -10.57 -5.42 9.62
C PRO A 250 -10.06 -4.25 8.78
N VAL A 251 -9.37 -4.55 7.70
CA VAL A 251 -8.89 -3.56 6.73
C VAL A 251 -9.78 -3.58 5.49
N PRO A 252 -9.92 -2.47 4.75
CA PRO A 252 -10.71 -2.48 3.53
C PRO A 252 -9.97 -3.24 2.44
N LEU A 253 -10.69 -3.97 1.61
CA LEU A 253 -10.30 -4.29 0.26
C LEU A 253 -11.22 -3.49 -0.67
N MET A 254 -10.77 -2.32 -1.10
CA MET A 254 -11.48 -1.46 -2.05
C MET A 254 -11.07 -1.85 -3.47
N ILE A 255 -12.05 -2.08 -4.35
CA ILE A 255 -11.83 -2.49 -5.74
C ILE A 255 -12.76 -1.70 -6.64
N TYR A 256 -12.18 -0.76 -7.37
CA TYR A 256 -12.87 0.12 -8.29
C TYR A 256 -12.56 -0.28 -9.74
N GLY A 257 -13.63 -0.48 -10.52
CA GLY A 257 -13.64 -1.06 -11.87
C GLY A 257 -14.79 -2.05 -12.02
N ASP A 258 -15.07 -2.55 -13.23
CA ASP A 258 -16.14 -3.54 -13.48
C ASP A 258 -15.68 -4.95 -13.07
N HIS A 259 -15.55 -5.16 -11.74
CA HIS A 259 -15.11 -6.45 -11.20
C HIS A 259 -15.80 -6.78 -9.88
N LYS A 260 -16.11 -8.07 -9.70
CA LYS A 260 -16.67 -8.59 -8.46
C LYS A 260 -15.64 -9.46 -7.76
N VAL A 261 -15.43 -9.21 -6.47
CA VAL A 261 -14.58 -10.05 -5.65
C VAL A 261 -15.38 -11.05 -4.84
N THR A 262 -14.93 -12.30 -4.91
CA THR A 262 -15.49 -13.42 -4.18
C THR A 262 -14.36 -14.22 -3.55
N GLY A 263 -14.57 -14.74 -2.35
CA GLY A 263 -13.63 -15.67 -1.72
C GLY A 263 -12.49 -15.04 -0.93
N VAL A 264 -12.31 -13.71 -0.98
CA VAL A 264 -11.30 -13.00 -0.18
C VAL A 264 -11.88 -12.67 1.19
N LYS A 265 -11.31 -13.25 2.26
CA LYS A 265 -11.77 -13.07 3.65
C LYS A 265 -10.74 -12.37 4.53
N SER A 266 -9.47 -12.45 4.15
CA SER A 266 -8.33 -11.91 4.88
C SER A 266 -7.29 -11.34 3.93
N ILE A 267 -6.34 -10.57 4.47
CA ILE A 267 -5.21 -10.05 3.69
C ILE A 267 -4.35 -11.16 3.07
N LEU A 268 -4.42 -12.38 3.61
CA LEU A 268 -3.74 -13.56 3.08
C LEU A 268 -4.29 -13.97 1.70
N ASP A 269 -5.60 -13.89 1.54
CA ASP A 269 -6.30 -14.35 0.33
C ASP A 269 -6.09 -13.40 -0.87
N ILE A 270 -5.69 -12.16 -0.59
CA ILE A 270 -5.47 -11.12 -1.62
C ILE A 270 -4.36 -11.54 -2.59
N TYR A 271 -3.31 -12.23 -2.10
CA TYR A 271 -2.23 -12.69 -2.96
C TYR A 271 -2.74 -13.58 -4.10
N ASP A 272 -3.47 -14.65 -3.77
CA ASP A 272 -3.93 -15.63 -4.77
C ASP A 272 -5.01 -15.01 -5.66
N TRP A 273 -5.81 -14.09 -5.11
CA TRP A 273 -6.73 -13.27 -5.89
C TRP A 273 -5.99 -12.45 -6.96
N ILE A 274 -4.98 -11.64 -6.60
CA ILE A 274 -4.20 -10.84 -7.57
C ILE A 274 -3.59 -11.74 -8.65
N VAL A 275 -2.99 -12.87 -8.25
CA VAL A 275 -2.39 -13.80 -9.21
C VAL A 275 -3.45 -14.33 -10.19
N SER A 276 -4.61 -14.73 -9.70
CA SER A 276 -5.72 -15.21 -10.54
C SER A 276 -6.19 -14.14 -11.51
N GLU A 277 -6.34 -12.89 -11.05
CA GLU A 277 -6.85 -11.78 -11.86
C GLU A 277 -5.88 -11.32 -12.96
N ILE A 278 -4.57 -11.39 -12.69
CA ILE A 278 -3.55 -10.89 -13.63
C ILE A 278 -3.09 -11.98 -14.58
N CYS A 279 -3.06 -13.24 -14.12
CA CYS A 279 -2.58 -14.38 -14.90
C CYS A 279 -3.70 -15.18 -15.60
N GLY A 280 -4.94 -15.08 -15.14
CA GLY A 280 -6.13 -15.59 -15.85
C GLY A 280 -6.37 -14.86 -17.16
#